data_AF-A0A7K4KK16-F1
#
_entry.id   AF-A0A7K4KK16-F1
#
_cell.length_a   1.000
_cell.length_b   1.000
_cell.length_c   1.000
_cell.angle_alpha   90.00
_cell.angle_beta   90.00
_cell.angle_gamma   90.00
#
_symmetry.space_group_name_H-M   'P 1'
#
loop_
_entity.id
_entity.type
_entity.pdbx_description
1 polymer ?
#
loop_
_entity_poly.entity_id
_entity_poly.type
_entity_poly.pdbx_seq_one_letter_code
_entity_poly.pdbx_strand_id
1 'polypeptide(L)'
;NYTDSSGIHGRCDTTENLLAKGCQLSLIEFPLSKVEIHKNKPLSVGIQNNSDVTQISPQKLTLWLRPGHEETIQIKVRQSEDYPIDLYYLMDLSASMDDDLNTIKELGSTLSKEMSK
;
A
#
# COMPACT_ATOMS: atom_id res chain seq x y z
N ASN A 1 47.40 4.68 -18.54
CA ASN A 1 48.25 5.33 -17.51
C ASN A 1 47.56 6.58 -17.00
N TYR A 2 46.83 6.45 -15.89
CA TYR A 2 46.27 7.58 -15.15
C TYR A 2 47.38 8.12 -14.25
N THR A 3 48.24 8.95 -14.80
CA THR A 3 49.17 9.78 -14.05
C THR A 3 48.76 11.23 -14.26
N ASP A 4 47.87 11.70 -13.39
CA ASP A 4 47.89 13.10 -12.98
C ASP A 4 47.82 13.15 -11.46
N SER A 5 48.94 13.55 -10.88
CA SER A 5 49.12 13.83 -9.46
C SER A 5 49.16 15.34 -9.30
N SER A 6 48.01 16.00 -9.25
CA SER A 6 47.87 17.38 -8.75
C SER A 6 46.39 17.72 -8.55
N GLY A 7 45.98 17.79 -7.28
CA GLY A 7 44.68 18.36 -6.89
C GLY A 7 43.68 17.30 -6.43
N ILE A 8 43.14 17.54 -5.25
CA ILE A 8 42.11 16.76 -4.55
C ILE A 8 40.81 16.75 -5.39
N HIS A 9 40.77 16.01 -6.49
CA HIS A 9 39.53 15.73 -7.20
C HIS A 9 38.94 14.46 -6.59
N GLY A 10 37.87 14.64 -5.81
CA GLY A 10 37.10 13.53 -5.26
C GLY A 10 36.70 12.55 -6.38
N ARG A 11 36.95 11.25 -6.14
CA ARG A 11 36.50 10.17 -7.04
C ARG A 11 34.98 9.96 -6.98
N CYS A 12 34.33 10.40 -5.91
CA CYS A 12 32.88 10.41 -5.77
C CYS A 12 32.34 11.69 -6.41
N ASP A 13 31.51 11.53 -7.44
CA ASP A 13 30.90 12.64 -8.17
C ASP A 13 29.61 12.16 -8.84
N THR A 14 28.87 13.05 -9.49
CA THR A 14 27.68 12.66 -10.27
C THR A 14 28.07 11.83 -11.50
N THR A 15 27.11 11.05 -12.00
CA THR A 15 27.28 10.19 -13.19
C THR A 15 27.79 10.99 -14.39
N GLU A 16 27.26 12.19 -14.60
CA GLU A 16 27.62 13.07 -15.72
C GLU A 16 29.09 13.54 -15.60
N ASN A 17 29.50 13.94 -14.40
CA ASN A 17 30.87 14.40 -14.14
C ASN A 17 31.88 13.26 -14.27
N LEU A 18 31.54 12.04 -13.83
CA LEU A 18 32.41 10.87 -13.97
C LEU A 18 32.62 10.49 -15.43
N LEU A 19 31.57 10.58 -16.26
CA LEU A 19 31.68 10.35 -17.70
C LEU A 19 32.56 11.39 -18.38
N ALA A 20 32.39 12.68 -18.04
CA ALA A 20 33.22 13.76 -18.55
C ALA A 20 34.71 13.61 -18.15
N LYS A 21 34.98 13.03 -16.98
CA LYS A 21 36.33 12.71 -16.48
C LYS A 21 36.94 11.45 -17.13
N GLY A 22 36.24 10.79 -18.05
CA GLY A 22 36.75 9.60 -18.76
C GLY A 22 36.54 8.27 -18.02
N CYS A 23 35.70 8.23 -16.98
CA CYS A 23 35.30 6.98 -16.35
C CYS A 23 34.42 6.16 -17.31
N GLN A 24 34.73 4.86 -17.47
CA GLN A 24 33.94 3.97 -18.32
C GLN A 24 32.60 3.64 -17.65
N LEU A 25 31.51 3.59 -18.43
CA LEU A 25 30.17 3.25 -17.94
C LEU A 25 30.12 1.94 -17.14
N SER A 26 30.88 0.92 -17.56
CA SER A 26 30.95 -0.39 -16.88
C SER A 26 31.60 -0.33 -15.50
N LEU A 27 32.34 0.74 -15.19
CA LEU A 27 33.02 0.94 -13.92
C LEU A 27 32.27 1.90 -12.98
N ILE A 28 31.18 2.52 -13.45
CA ILE A 28 30.36 3.43 -12.65
C ILE A 28 29.26 2.63 -11.95
N GLU A 29 29.34 2.54 -10.63
CA GLU A 29 28.30 1.94 -9.80
C GLU A 29 27.31 3.02 -9.32
N PHE A 30 26.07 2.94 -9.81
CA PHE A 30 25.02 3.88 -9.44
C PHE A 30 23.74 3.12 -9.04
N PRO A 31 23.60 2.71 -7.76
CA PRO A 31 22.43 1.96 -7.31
C PRO A 31 21.22 2.89 -7.24
N LEU A 32 20.38 2.82 -8.27
CA LEU A 32 19.11 3.51 -8.32
C LEU A 32 18.06 2.81 -7.46
N SER A 33 17.14 3.61 -6.92
CA SER A 33 15.91 3.09 -6.34
C SER A 33 15.11 2.35 -7.44
N LYS A 34 14.44 1.26 -7.07
CA LYS A 34 13.61 0.48 -8.01
C LYS A 34 12.40 -0.13 -7.31
N VAL A 35 11.29 -0.17 -8.04
CA VAL A 35 10.06 -0.84 -7.66
C VAL A 35 9.86 -2.08 -8.52
N GLU A 36 9.67 -3.23 -7.89
CA GLU A 36 9.38 -4.49 -8.56
C GLU A 36 8.02 -5.01 -8.10
N ILE A 37 7.07 -5.17 -9.03
CA ILE A 37 5.70 -5.60 -8.70
C ILE A 37 5.60 -7.11 -8.87
N HIS A 38 5.28 -7.81 -7.77
CA HIS A 38 5.16 -9.28 -7.73
C HIS A 38 3.73 -9.76 -7.95
N LYS A 39 2.73 -8.99 -7.49
CA LYS A 39 1.31 -9.34 -7.61
C LYS A 39 0.48 -8.09 -7.86
N ASN A 40 -0.19 -8.05 -9.01
CA ASN A 40 -0.96 -6.91 -9.51
C ASN A 40 -2.29 -7.33 -10.14
N LYS A 41 -3.14 -8.01 -9.38
CA LYS A 41 -4.51 -8.32 -9.79
C LYS A 41 -5.29 -7.01 -9.96
N PRO A 42 -6.07 -6.85 -11.04
CA PRO A 42 -6.90 -5.66 -11.22
C PRO A 42 -7.98 -5.58 -10.14
N LEU A 43 -8.46 -4.35 -9.89
CA LEU A 43 -9.58 -4.14 -8.97
C LEU A 43 -10.85 -4.81 -9.50
N SER A 44 -11.55 -5.52 -8.63
CA SER A 44 -12.82 -6.16 -8.99
C SER A 44 -13.91 -5.12 -9.24
N VAL A 45 -14.79 -5.40 -10.19
CA VAL A 45 -15.94 -4.56 -10.55
C VAL A 45 -17.22 -5.39 -10.42
N GLY A 46 -18.24 -4.79 -9.78
CA GLY A 46 -19.53 -5.43 -9.53
C GLY A 46 -19.51 -6.50 -8.45
N ILE A 47 -20.63 -7.20 -8.32
CA ILE A 47 -20.82 -8.32 -7.40
C ILE A 47 -19.99 -9.51 -7.89
N GLN A 48 -19.10 -9.99 -7.03
CA GLN A 48 -18.21 -11.11 -7.31
C GLN A 48 -18.30 -12.09 -6.14
N ASN A 49 -18.03 -13.38 -6.38
CA ASN A 49 -17.94 -14.34 -5.29
C ASN A 49 -16.82 -13.91 -4.31
N ASN A 50 -17.12 -13.96 -3.01
CA ASN A 50 -16.28 -13.40 -1.93
C ASN A 50 -14.79 -13.80 -1.97
N SER A 51 -14.43 -14.92 -2.59
CA SER A 51 -13.04 -15.41 -2.67
C SER A 51 -12.14 -14.66 -3.66
N ASP A 52 -12.71 -13.94 -4.63
CA ASP A 52 -11.94 -13.31 -5.73
C ASP A 52 -12.06 -11.78 -5.77
N VAL A 53 -12.61 -11.17 -4.72
CA VAL A 53 -12.74 -9.72 -4.61
C VAL A 53 -11.36 -9.09 -4.37
N THR A 54 -10.90 -8.28 -5.32
CA THR A 54 -9.65 -7.51 -5.22
C THR A 54 -9.99 -6.03 -5.03
N GLN A 55 -9.77 -5.51 -3.82
CA GLN A 55 -10.08 -4.12 -3.45
C GLN A 55 -8.87 -3.17 -3.46
N ILE A 56 -7.66 -3.72 -3.60
CA ILE A 56 -6.40 -2.97 -3.63
C ILE A 56 -5.48 -3.51 -4.73
N SER A 57 -4.79 -2.62 -5.45
CA SER A 57 -3.83 -2.96 -6.50
C SER A 57 -2.64 -1.98 -6.49
N PRO A 58 -1.38 -2.46 -6.58
CA PRO A 58 -0.93 -3.85 -6.55
C PRO A 58 -1.04 -4.48 -5.14
N GLN A 59 -0.96 -5.81 -5.04
CA GLN A 59 -1.05 -6.55 -3.76
C GLN A 59 0.32 -6.93 -3.18
N LYS A 60 1.36 -7.03 -4.01
CA LYS A 60 2.71 -7.34 -3.57
C LYS A 60 3.73 -6.67 -4.46
N LEU A 61 4.68 -5.97 -3.83
CA LEU A 61 5.83 -5.35 -4.49
C LEU A 61 7.05 -5.44 -3.58
N THR A 62 8.23 -5.34 -4.17
CA THR A 62 9.49 -5.09 -3.48
C THR A 62 9.99 -3.73 -3.89
N LEU A 63 10.33 -2.92 -2.89
CA LEU A 63 10.89 -1.60 -3.06
C LEU A 63 12.35 -1.63 -2.62
N TRP A 64 13.25 -1.26 -3.51
CA TRP A 64 14.66 -1.03 -3.21
C TRP A 64 14.88 0.48 -3.21
N LEU A 65 15.19 1.06 -2.06
CA LEU A 65 15.39 2.50 -1.91
C LEU A 65 16.86 2.83 -1.64
N ARG A 66 17.39 3.78 -2.41
CA ARG A 66 18.64 4.46 -2.07
C ARG A 66 18.38 5.45 -0.92
N PRO A 67 19.23 5.50 0.12
CA PRO A 67 19.08 6.48 1.20
C PRO A 67 18.99 7.92 0.66
N GLY A 68 17.99 8.67 1.12
CA GLY A 68 17.76 10.05 0.69
C GLY A 68 17.06 10.20 -0.68
N HIS A 69 16.68 9.10 -1.33
CA HIS A 69 15.89 9.11 -2.56
C HIS A 69 14.45 8.67 -2.27
N GLU A 70 13.48 9.30 -2.93
CA GLU A 70 12.05 9.03 -2.77
C GLU A 70 11.50 8.30 -3.99
N GLU A 71 10.61 7.33 -3.78
CA GLU A 71 9.89 6.65 -4.86
C GLU A 71 8.38 6.76 -4.63
N THR A 72 7.64 7.04 -5.70
CA THR A 72 6.18 7.16 -5.63
C THR A 72 5.51 5.88 -6.10
N ILE A 73 4.80 5.21 -5.20
CA ILE A 73 4.03 4.01 -5.52
C ILE A 73 2.57 4.40 -5.72
N GLN A 74 2.01 4.04 -6.88
CA GLN A 74 0.61 4.26 -7.20
C GLN A 74 -0.24 3.09 -6.68
N ILE A 75 -0.98 3.34 -5.60
CA ILE A 75 -1.91 2.37 -5.00
C ILE A 75 -3.33 2.76 -5.41
N LYS A 76 -4.06 1.81 -6.01
CA LYS A 76 -5.46 1.97 -6.37
C LYS A 76 -6.33 1.18 -5.40
N VAL A 77 -7.41 1.81 -4.92
CA VAL A 77 -8.35 1.21 -3.96
C VAL A 77 -9.77 1.36 -4.49
N ARG A 78 -10.59 0.32 -4.32
CA ARG A 78 -12.03 0.35 -4.61
C ARG A 78 -12.77 -0.55 -3.62
N GLN A 79 -13.81 -0.02 -3.00
CA GLN A 79 -14.71 -0.80 -2.15
C GLN A 79 -15.58 -1.73 -3.02
N SER A 80 -15.79 -2.95 -2.53
CA SER A 80 -16.77 -3.88 -3.10
C SER A 80 -18.18 -3.53 -2.66
N GLU A 81 -19.18 -3.88 -3.47
CA GLU A 81 -20.60 -3.66 -3.18
C GLU A 81 -21.13 -4.64 -2.13
N ASP A 82 -20.59 -5.86 -2.07
CA ASP A 82 -21.04 -6.93 -1.17
C ASP A 82 -19.87 -7.35 -0.26
N TYR A 83 -19.68 -6.59 0.83
CA TYR A 83 -18.58 -6.77 1.78
C TYR A 83 -19.11 -7.21 3.14
N PRO A 84 -18.51 -8.26 3.78
CA PRO A 84 -19.00 -8.76 5.05
C PRO A 84 -18.89 -7.69 6.15
N ILE A 85 -19.95 -7.57 6.96
CA ILE A 85 -20.04 -6.63 8.08
C ILE A 85 -20.13 -7.43 9.37
N ASP A 86 -19.24 -7.14 10.32
CA ASP A 86 -19.33 -7.60 11.70
C ASP A 86 -19.88 -6.48 12.58
N LEU A 87 -20.99 -6.74 13.29
CA LEU A 87 -21.63 -5.79 14.19
C LEU A 87 -21.58 -6.32 15.62
N TYR A 88 -20.97 -5.54 16.52
CA TYR A 88 -20.97 -5.83 17.95
C TYR A 88 -21.72 -4.74 18.71
N TYR A 89 -22.84 -5.12 19.31
CA TYR A 89 -23.66 -4.20 20.10
C TYR A 89 -23.19 -4.23 21.56
N LEU A 90 -22.51 -3.17 21.99
CA LEU A 90 -22.13 -2.99 23.39
C LEU A 90 -23.16 -2.09 24.07
N MET A 91 -23.86 -2.66 25.05
CA MET A 91 -24.96 -2.01 25.77
C MET A 91 -24.59 -1.80 27.23
N ASP A 92 -24.97 -0.65 27.78
CA ASP A 92 -24.95 -0.42 29.22
C ASP A 92 -26.13 -1.15 29.89
N LEU A 93 -25.88 -1.79 31.04
CA LEU A 93 -26.87 -2.57 31.79
C LEU A 93 -27.21 -1.90 33.13
N SER A 94 -27.16 -0.57 33.17
CA SER A 94 -27.57 0.22 34.32
C SER A 94 -29.10 0.25 34.49
N ALA A 95 -29.57 0.63 35.68
CA ALA A 95 -31.00 0.64 36.02
C ALA A 95 -31.85 1.57 35.12
N SER A 96 -31.23 2.54 34.43
CA SER A 96 -31.91 3.42 33.48
C SER A 96 -32.15 2.78 32.10
N MET A 97 -31.62 1.58 31.85
CA MET A 97 -31.73 0.88 30.56
C MET A 97 -32.76 -0.27 30.59
N ASP A 98 -33.56 -0.36 31.65
CA ASP A 98 -34.49 -1.49 31.87
C ASP A 98 -35.62 -1.54 30.81
N ASP A 99 -36.11 -0.38 30.36
CA ASP A 99 -37.07 -0.26 29.27
C ASP A 99 -36.44 -0.47 27.90
N ASP A 100 -35.24 0.07 27.66
CA ASP A 100 -34.48 -0.10 26.41
C ASP A 100 -34.17 -1.57 26.10
N LEU A 101 -33.90 -2.39 27.12
CA LEU A 101 -33.64 -3.82 26.97
C LEU A 101 -34.81 -4.56 26.31
N ASN A 102 -36.05 -4.10 26.51
CA ASN A 102 -37.22 -4.72 25.89
C ASN A 102 -37.32 -4.39 24.40
N THR A 103 -36.93 -3.19 24.00
CA THR A 103 -36.92 -2.73 22.61
C THR A 103 -35.79 -3.36 21.79
N ILE A 104 -34.60 -3.55 22.39
CA ILE A 104 -33.41 -4.07 21.72
C ILE A 104 -33.54 -5.56 21.35
N LYS A 105 -34.37 -6.32 22.07
CA LYS A 105 -34.68 -7.73 21.74
C LYS A 105 -35.29 -7.89 20.35
N GLU A 106 -36.18 -6.98 19.96
CA GLU A 106 -36.82 -7.00 18.63
C GLU A 106 -35.93 -6.37 17.55
N LEU A 107 -35.11 -5.39 17.95
CA LEU A 107 -34.21 -4.66 17.06
C LEU A 107 -33.21 -5.58 16.34
N GLY A 108 -32.67 -6.60 17.00
CA GLY A 108 -31.70 -7.52 16.41
C GLY A 108 -32.21 -8.22 15.14
N SER A 109 -33.46 -8.69 15.17
CA SER A 109 -34.11 -9.33 14.02
C SER A 109 -34.38 -8.36 12.88
N THR A 110 -34.79 -7.13 13.21
CA THR A 110 -35.09 -6.07 12.25
C THR A 110 -33.81 -5.61 11.56
N LEU A 111 -32.75 -5.38 12.34
CA LEU A 111 -31.45 -4.95 11.84
C LEU A 111 -30.83 -6.01 10.91
N SER A 112 -30.83 -7.28 11.31
CA SER A 112 -30.32 -8.37 10.47
C SER A 112 -31.08 -8.46 9.13
N LYS A 113 -32.41 -8.29 9.15
CA LYS A 113 -33.23 -8.30 7.94
C LYS A 113 -32.95 -7.12 7.01
N GLU A 114 -32.78 -5.92 7.56
CA GLU A 114 -32.45 -4.74 6.75
C GLU A 114 -31.01 -4.80 6.21
N MET A 115 -30.06 -5.36 6.97
CA MET A 115 -28.67 -5.57 6.52
C MET A 115 -28.51 -6.69 5.49
N SER A 116 -29.51 -7.55 5.33
CA SER A 116 -29.52 -8.64 4.33
C SER A 116 -30.15 -8.21 2.99
N LYS A 117 -30.57 -6.95 2.86
CA LYS A 117 -31.11 -6.38 1.61
C LYS A 117 -30.00 -5.71 0.82
#